data_AF-A0AAW6YLR0-F1
#
_entry.id   AF-A0AAW6YLR0-F1
#
_cell.length_a   1.000
_cell.length_b   1.000
_cell.length_c   1.000
_cell.angle_alpha   90.00
_cell.angle_beta   90.00
_cell.angle_gamma   90.00
#
_symmetry.space_group_name_H-M   'P 1'
#
loop_
_entity.id
_entity.type
_entity.pdbx_description
1 polymer ?
#
loop_
_entity_poly.entity_id
_entity_poly.type
_entity_poly.pdbx_seq_one_letter_code
_entity_poly.pdbx_strand_id
1 'polypeptide(L)' 'MQFTDRQKEIIDIVKDQETISGEAIAKQFGLSKSTLRSDLALLTMTGILDARPKVGYFYTGLGFDPLLGQKLSEVKVA' A
#
# COMPACT_ATOMS: atom_id res chain seq x y z
N MET A 1 -6.83 10.91 -5.87
CA MET A 1 -6.17 10.93 -4.55
C MET A 1 -4.67 11.07 -4.77
N GLN A 2 -3.97 11.88 -3.98
CA GLN A 2 -2.52 12.02 -4.06
C GLN A 2 -1.89 11.38 -2.82
N PHE A 3 -0.95 10.46 -2.99
CA PHE A 3 -0.21 9.87 -1.87
C PHE A 3 0.79 10.88 -1.29
N THR A 4 1.01 10.80 0.01
CA THR A 4 2.06 11.58 0.68
C THR A 4 3.44 11.07 0.26
N ASP A 5 4.48 11.87 0.46
CA ASP A 5 5.83 11.45 0.07
C ASP A 5 6.30 10.22 0.84
N ARG A 6 5.95 10.13 2.14
CA ARG A 6 6.20 8.91 2.93
C ARG A 6 5.49 7.68 2.36
N GLN A 7 4.27 7.83 1.87
CA GLN A 7 3.53 6.72 1.27
C GLN A 7 4.15 6.27 -0.05
N LYS A 8 4.64 7.21 -0.87
CA LYS A 8 5.40 6.89 -2.10
C LYS A 8 6.68 6.13 -1.76
N GLU A 9 7.42 6.60 -0.76
CA GLU A 9 8.66 5.97 -0.32
C GLU A 9 8.41 4.55 0.25
N ILE A 10 7.32 4.34 1.00
CA ILE A 10 6.90 3.00 1.42
C ILE A 10 6.63 2.09 0.21
N ILE A 11 5.96 2.61 -0.84
CA ILE A 11 5.69 1.85 -2.06
C ILE A 11 7.01 1.43 -2.72
N ASP A 12 7.96 2.34 -2.84
CA ASP A 12 9.24 2.08 -3.50
C ASP A 12 10.08 1.06 -2.72
N ILE A 13 10.13 1.17 -1.38
CA ILE A 13 10.77 0.16 -0.52
C ILE A 13 10.18 -1.24 -0.74
N VAL A 14 8.86 -1.35 -0.83
CA VAL A 14 8.19 -2.65 -1.00
C VAL A 14 8.42 -3.21 -2.41
N LYS A 15 8.50 -2.37 -3.43
CA LYS A 15 8.85 -2.78 -4.80
C LYS A 15 10.26 -3.34 -4.89
N ASP A 16 11.23 -2.69 -4.24
CA ASP A 16 12.64 -3.09 -4.30
C ASP A 16 12.93 -4.40 -3.56
N GLN A 17 12.16 -4.71 -2.52
CA GLN A 17 12.39 -5.86 -1.64
C GLN A 17 11.53 -7.08 -2.00
N GLU A 18 10.60 -6.95 -2.96
CA GLU A 18 9.52 -7.89 -3.33
C GLU A 18 8.52 -8.22 -2.18
N THR A 19 9.02 -8.50 -0.98
CA THR A 19 8.25 -8.76 0.24
C THR A 19 8.99 -8.24 1.46
N ILE A 20 8.33 -7.42 2.29
CA ILE A 20 8.96 -6.81 3.47
C ILE A 20 7.98 -6.66 4.64
N SER A 21 8.43 -6.88 5.87
CA SER A 21 7.59 -6.73 7.07
C SER A 21 7.35 -5.25 7.42
N GLY A 22 6.19 -4.94 8.01
CA GLY A 22 5.89 -3.57 8.46
C GLY A 22 6.89 -3.04 9.49
N GLU A 23 7.45 -3.92 10.32
CA GLU A 23 8.54 -3.63 11.25
C GLU A 23 9.82 -3.21 10.52
N ALA A 24 10.19 -3.92 9.44
CA ALA A 24 11.37 -3.59 8.64
C ALA A 24 11.19 -2.28 7.87
N ILE A 25 10.00 -2.04 7.30
CA ILE A 25 9.66 -0.74 6.70
C ILE A 25 9.83 0.37 7.73
N ALA A 26 9.21 0.22 8.91
CA ALA A 26 9.28 1.25 9.96
C ALA A 26 10.70 1.55 10.43
N LYS A 27 11.58 0.53 10.46
CA LYS A 27 12.99 0.68 10.79
C LYS A 27 13.74 1.59 9.81
N GLN A 28 13.38 1.60 8.52
CA GLN A 28 14.01 2.49 7.54
C GLN A 28 13.70 3.96 7.80
N PHE A 29 12.52 4.25 8.35
CA PHE A 29 12.11 5.60 8.74
C PHE A 29 12.53 5.97 10.17
N GLY A 30 13.17 5.07 10.93
CA GLY A 30 13.43 5.26 12.36
C GLY A 30 12.16 5.35 13.21
N LEU A 31 11.06 4.76 12.73
CA LEU A 31 9.74 4.82 13.37
C LEU A 31 9.31 3.47 13.92
N SER A 32 8.25 3.49 14.72
CA SER A 32 7.56 2.26 15.13
C SER A 32 6.55 1.82 14.06
N LYS A 33 6.27 0.52 14.00
CA LYS A 33 5.22 -0.01 13.11
C LYS A 33 3.84 0.59 13.38
N SER A 34 3.51 0.90 14.64
CA SER A 34 2.24 1.55 14.97
C SER A 34 2.12 2.96 14.39
N THR A 35 3.24 3.68 14.26
CA THR A 35 3.28 4.99 13.58
C THR A 35 2.96 4.89 12.09
N LEU A 36 3.44 3.84 11.41
CA LEU A 36 3.15 3.61 10.00
C LEU A 36 1.79 2.94 9.73
N ARG A 37 1.02 2.62 10.77
CA ARG A 37 -0.25 1.87 10.62
C ARG A 37 -1.21 2.55 9.64
N SER A 38 -1.36 3.87 9.72
CA SER A 38 -2.27 4.61 8.84
C SER A 38 -1.82 4.58 7.38
N ASP A 39 -0.52 4.73 7.13
CA ASP A 39 0.04 4.67 5.78
C ASP A 39 -0.10 3.28 5.17
N LEU A 40 0.31 2.25 5.92
CA LEU A 40 0.21 0.85 5.48
C LEU A 40 -1.25 0.42 5.29
N ALA A 41 -2.17 0.85 6.16
CA ALA A 41 -3.59 0.56 6.01
C ALA A 41 -4.19 1.23 4.77
N LEU A 42 -3.87 2.51 4.51
CA LEU A 42 -4.33 3.20 3.32
C LEU A 42 -3.82 2.52 2.05
N LEU A 43 -2.52 2.21 1.98
CA LEU A 43 -1.90 1.56 0.83
C LEU A 43 -2.41 0.14 0.59
N THR A 44 -2.78 -0.57 1.66
CA THR A 44 -3.43 -1.88 1.55
C THR A 44 -4.88 -1.75 1.07
N MET A 45 -5.62 -0.78 1.60
CA MET A 45 -7.02 -0.52 1.24
C MET A 45 -7.17 -0.07 -0.21
N THR A 46 -6.22 0.71 -0.73
CA THR A 46 -6.21 1.13 -2.14
C THR A 46 -5.78 0.00 -3.09
N GLY A 47 -5.36 -1.15 -2.55
CA GLY A 47 -4.93 -2.31 -3.32
C GLY A 47 -3.53 -2.20 -3.91
N ILE A 48 -2.76 -1.16 -3.56
CA ILE A 48 -1.38 -0.96 -4.03
C ILE A 48 -0.42 -1.94 -3.36
N LEU A 49 -0.65 -2.14 -2.06
CA LEU A 49 0.01 -3.17 -1.28
C LEU A 49 -1.02 -4.24 -0.92
N ASP A 50 -0.54 -5.46 -0.74
CA ASP A 50 -1.30 -6.52 -0.07
C ASP A 50 -0.49 -7.01 1.13
N ALA A 51 -1.18 -7.40 2.19
CA ALA A 51 -0.61 -7.77 3.47
C ALA A 51 -0.94 -9.22 3.78
N ARG A 52 0.08 -10.04 4.04
CA ARG A 52 -0.07 -11.45 4.36
C ARG A 52 0.47 -11.74 5.76
N PRO A 53 -0.29 -12.45 6.63
CA PRO A 53 0.19 -12.82 7.95
C PRO A 53 1.52 -13.57 7.87
N LYS A 54 2.48 -13.21 8.73
CA LYS A 54 3.84 -13.79 8.81
C LYS A 54 4.75 -13.58 7.59
N VAL A 55 4.26 -12.96 6.52
CA VAL A 55 5.00 -12.72 5.28
C VAL A 55 5.38 -11.23 5.18
N GLY A 56 4.40 -10.35 5.39
CA GLY A 56 4.60 -8.90 5.32
C GLY A 56 3.77 -8.28 4.21
N TYR A 57 4.28 -7.19 3.66
CA TYR A 57 3.69 -6.41 2.59
C TYR A 57 4.40 -6.70 1.27
N PHE A 58 3.64 -6.76 0.20
CA PHE A 58 4.16 -6.88 -1.16
C PHE A 58 3.40 -5.95 -2.10
N TYR A 59 4.07 -5.55 -3.17
CA TYR A 59 3.50 -4.68 -4.18
C TYR A 59 2.62 -5.49 -5.11
N THR A 60 1.38 -5.05 -5.34
CA THR A 60 0.41 -5.82 -6.13
C THR A 60 0.48 -5.55 -7.63
N GLY A 61 1.20 -4.50 -8.05
CA GLY A 61 1.16 -3.99 -9.43
C GLY A 61 -0.14 -3.27 -9.80
N LEU A 62 -1.15 -3.28 -8.93
CA LEU A 62 -2.40 -2.55 -9.10
C LEU A 62 -2.21 -1.13 -8.59
N GLY A 63 -1.93 -0.18 -9.50
CA GLY A 63 -2.08 1.22 -9.18
C GLY A 63 -3.56 1.55 -8.94
N PHE A 64 -3.87 2.32 -7.91
CA PHE A 64 -5.18 2.95 -7.82
C PHE A 64 -5.31 3.94 -8.99
N ASP A 65 -5.98 3.51 -10.07
CA ASP A 65 -6.47 4.42 -11.09
C ASP A 65 -7.84 4.95 -10.63
N PRO A 66 -7.94 6.22 -10.23
CA PRO A 66 -9.23 6.81 -9.84
C PRO A 66 -10.29 6.68 -10.93
N LEU A 67 -9.89 6.53 -12.20
CA LEU A 67 -10.77 6.37 -13.34
C LEU A 67 -11.39 4.96 -13.40
N LEU A 68 -10.67 3.92 -12.98
CA LEU A 68 -11.21 2.55 -12.89
C LEU A 68 -12.27 2.42 -11.79
N GLY A 69 -12.08 3.11 -10.65
CA GLY A 69 -13.07 3.14 -9.57
C GLY A 69 -14.41 3.76 -10.00
N GLN A 70 -14.36 4.82 -10.83
CA GLN A 70 -15.57 5.41 -11.42
C GLN A 70 -16.23 4.46 -12.42
N LYS A 71 -15.45 3.80 -13.28
CA LYS A 71 -15.97 2.84 -14.27
C LYS A 71 -16.65 1.63 -13.63
N LEU A 72 -16.14 1.12 -12.51
CA LEU A 72 -16.77 0.01 -11.76
C LEU A 72 -18.11 0.42 -11.13
N SER A 73 -18.26 1.69 -10.72
CA SER A 73 -19.53 2.21 -10.19
C SER A 73 -20.61 2.43 -11.26
N GLU A 74 -20.21 2.52 -12.53
CA GLU A 74 -21.12 2.64 -13.68
C GLU A 74 -21.59 1.29 -14.24
N VAL A 75 -20.92 0.19 -13.91
CA VAL A 75 -21.43 -1.15 -14.22
C VAL A 75 -22.57 -1.47 -13.25
N LYS A 76 -23.77 -0.98 -13.58
CA LYS A 76 -25.01 -1.48 -12.98
C LYS A 76 -25.05 -2.99 -13.16
N VAL A 77 -25.00 -3.73 -12.05
CA VAL A 77 -25.41 -5.13 -12.01
C VAL A 77 -26.89 -5.15 -12.41
N ALA A 78 -27.17 -5.75 -13.57
CA ALA A 78 -28.53 -5.97 -14.07
C ALA A 78 -29.22 -7.08 -13.30
#